data_AF-A0A557S4S9-F1
#
_entry.id   AF-A0A557S4S9-F1
#
_cell.length_a   1.000
_cell.length_b   1.000
_cell.length_c   1.000
_cell.angle_alpha   90.00
_cell.angle_beta   90.00
_cell.angle_gamma   90.00
#
_symmetry.space_group_name_H-M   'P 1'
#
loop_
_entity.id
_entity.type
_entity.pdbx_description
1 polymer ?
#
loop_
_entity_poly.entity_id
_entity_poly.type
_entity_poly.pdbx_seq_one_letter_code
_entity_poly.pdbx_strand_id
1 'polypeptide(L)'
;MEVNFYVLPLYLGLFALAGLMLSRAWRIGKRNRLDLVANWSNVQLENPERYKPIYITINLIGGVLLIALAALVLLVGLPFATWVSLAAFIFWSYFFAYQFLSWNAKKNAQNEAKAAEEAKKQKA
;
A
#
# COMPACT_ATOMS: atom_id res chain seq x y z
N MET A 1 30.87 10.57 14.90
CA MET A 1 29.77 9.62 14.69
C MET A 1 30.33 8.43 13.94
N GLU A 2 30.50 7.30 14.61
CA GLU A 2 30.86 6.07 13.90
C GLU A 2 29.68 5.65 13.03
N VAL A 3 29.91 5.53 11.72
CA VAL A 3 28.88 5.03 10.81
C VAL A 3 28.76 3.54 11.05
N ASN A 4 27.70 3.12 11.72
CA ASN A 4 27.41 1.71 11.90
C ASN A 4 26.92 1.13 10.57
N PHE A 5 27.84 0.51 9.82
CA PHE A 5 27.57 -0.08 8.51
C PHE A 5 26.51 -1.19 8.55
N TYR A 6 26.21 -1.78 9.72
CA TYR A 6 25.15 -2.78 9.85
C TYR A 6 23.74 -2.16 9.84
N VAL A 7 23.61 -0.90 10.24
CA VAL A 7 22.32 -0.19 10.34
C VAL A 7 22.01 0.56 9.04
N LEU A 8 23.05 0.99 8.32
CA LEU A 8 22.92 1.76 7.09
C LEU A 8 21.99 1.10 6.04
N PRO A 9 22.05 -0.23 5.78
CA PRO A 9 21.14 -0.87 4.83
C PRO A 9 19.65 -0.77 5.23
N LEU A 10 19.34 -0.92 6.52
CA LEU A 10 17.97 -0.79 7.03
C LEU A 10 17.47 0.63 6.87
N TYR A 11 18.33 1.61 7.17
CA TYR A 11 18.02 3.01 7.01
C TYR A 11 17.78 3.40 5.55
N LEU A 12 18.65 2.97 4.63
CA LEU A 12 18.46 3.16 3.19
C LEU A 12 17.22 2.43 2.66
N GLY A 13 16.87 1.30 3.27
CA GLY A 13 15.64 0.56 3.00
C GLY A 13 14.37 1.39 3.18
N LEU A 14 14.36 2.37 4.10
CA LEU A 14 13.23 3.30 4.28
C LEU A 14 12.97 4.10 2.99
N PHE A 15 14.03 4.63 2.37
CA PHE A 15 13.92 5.41 1.14
C PHE A 15 13.56 4.54 -0.06
N ALA A 16 14.15 3.34 -0.16
CA ALA A 16 13.82 2.41 -1.23
C ALA A 16 12.33 2.03 -1.18
N LEU A 17 11.84 1.66 0.01
CA LEU A 17 10.44 1.30 0.21
C LEU A 17 9.51 2.49 -0.01
N ALA A 18 9.86 3.68 0.51
CA ALA A 18 9.10 4.91 0.27
C ALA A 18 9.00 5.23 -1.22
N GLY A 19 10.12 5.15 -1.94
CA GLY A 19 10.19 5.37 -3.38
C GLY A 19 9.31 4.39 -4.16
N LEU A 20 9.29 3.11 -3.77
CA LEU A 20 8.40 2.11 -4.37
C LEU A 20 6.91 2.45 -4.15
N MET A 21 6.54 2.84 -2.92
CA MET A 21 5.16 3.22 -2.60
C MET A 21 4.75 4.48 -3.37
N LEU A 22 5.53 5.57 -3.31
CA LEU A 22 5.21 6.81 -4.02
C LEU A 22 5.21 6.63 -5.54
N SER A 23 6.12 5.82 -6.08
CA SER A 23 6.12 5.45 -7.50
C SER A 23 4.84 4.72 -7.89
N ARG A 24 4.34 3.80 -7.05
CA ARG A 24 3.05 3.14 -7.28
C ARG A 24 1.89 4.13 -7.23
N ALA A 25 1.84 5.02 -6.23
CA ALA A 25 0.81 6.06 -6.16
C ALA A 25 0.79 6.93 -7.43
N TRP A 26 1.96 7.38 -7.89
CA TRP A 26 2.10 8.17 -9.10
C TRP A 26 1.67 7.42 -10.37
N ARG A 27 2.06 6.15 -10.51
CA ARG A 27 1.69 5.33 -11.66
C ARG A 27 0.19 5.10 -11.72
N ILE A 28 -0.46 4.85 -10.58
CA ILE A 28 -1.92 4.67 -10.50
C ILE A 28 -2.65 5.99 -10.76
N GLY A 29 -2.24 7.06 -10.08
CA GLY A 29 -2.89 8.36 -10.15
C GLY A 29 -2.68 9.08 -11.49
N LYS A 30 -1.42 9.34 -11.85
CA LYS A 30 -1.10 10.15 -13.03
C LYS A 30 -0.99 9.34 -14.32
N ARG A 31 -0.42 8.12 -14.27
CA ARG A 31 -0.29 7.27 -15.47
C ARG A 31 -1.48 6.34 -15.68
N ASN A 32 -2.53 6.46 -14.87
CA ASN A 32 -3.74 5.64 -14.91
C ASN A 32 -3.49 4.12 -15.02
N ARG A 33 -2.44 3.63 -14.34
CA ARG A 33 -2.05 2.21 -14.36
C ARG A 33 -2.97 1.37 -13.47
N LEU A 34 -4.17 1.07 -13.96
CA LEU A 34 -5.18 0.28 -13.25
C LEU A 34 -4.76 -1.18 -13.02
N ASP A 35 -3.80 -1.69 -13.77
CA ASP A 35 -3.19 -3.01 -13.57
C ASP A 35 -2.49 -3.13 -12.21
N LEU A 36 -2.11 -2.00 -11.60
CA LEU A 36 -1.52 -1.96 -10.27
C LEU A 36 -2.55 -1.98 -9.14
N VAL A 37 -3.84 -1.83 -9.47
CA VAL A 37 -4.96 -2.06 -8.55
C VAL A 37 -5.26 -3.55 -8.55
N ALA A 38 -4.33 -4.29 -7.95
CA ALA A 38 -4.29 -5.75 -7.93
C ALA A 38 -4.11 -6.27 -6.50
N ASN A 39 -4.48 -7.53 -6.29
CA ASN A 39 -4.16 -8.24 -5.05
C ASN A 39 -2.66 -8.59 -4.99
N TRP A 40 -2.22 -9.20 -3.89
CA TRP A 40 -0.82 -9.61 -3.70
C TRP A 40 -0.32 -10.65 -4.71
N SER A 41 -1.22 -11.43 -5.30
CA SER A 41 -0.91 -12.38 -6.38
C SER A 41 -0.87 -11.74 -7.77
N ASN A 42 -0.89 -10.40 -7.86
CA ASN A 42 -0.96 -9.61 -9.10
C ASN A 42 -2.21 -9.89 -9.96
N VAL A 43 -3.29 -10.39 -9.36
CA VAL A 43 -4.58 -10.47 -10.03
C VAL A 43 -5.30 -9.15 -9.85
N GLN A 44 -5.65 -8.51 -10.95
CA GLN A 44 -6.35 -7.23 -10.97
C GLN A 44 -7.71 -7.36 -10.24
N LEU A 45 -8.07 -6.35 -9.46
CA LEU A 45 -9.38 -6.32 -8.80
C LEU A 45 -10.48 -6.12 -9.84
N GLU A 46 -11.64 -6.70 -9.57
CA GLU A 46 -12.84 -6.42 -10.35
C GLU A 46 -13.27 -4.96 -10.15
N ASN A 47 -13.59 -4.28 -11.25
CA ASN A 47 -13.84 -2.83 -11.29
C ASN A 47 -12.72 -2.01 -10.60
N PRO A 48 -11.49 -2.01 -11.15
CA PRO A 48 -10.32 -1.41 -10.49
C PRO A 48 -10.44 0.11 -10.30
N GLU A 49 -11.23 0.81 -11.13
CA GLU A 49 -11.49 2.25 -10.99
C GLU A 49 -12.15 2.59 -9.64
N ARG A 50 -13.00 1.70 -9.11
CA ARG A 50 -13.62 1.88 -7.78
C ARG A 50 -12.59 1.98 -6.66
N TYR A 51 -11.51 1.21 -6.75
CA TYR A 51 -10.50 1.06 -5.68
C TYR A 51 -9.25 1.92 -5.90
N LYS A 52 -9.09 2.48 -7.11
CA LYS A 52 -8.01 3.39 -7.48
C LYS A 52 -7.69 4.48 -6.44
N PRO A 53 -8.64 5.31 -5.96
CA PRO A 53 -8.32 6.38 -5.00
C PRO A 53 -7.78 5.83 -3.66
N ILE A 54 -8.26 4.66 -3.23
CA ILE A 54 -7.81 4.04 -1.98
C ILE A 54 -6.39 3.51 -2.14
N TYR A 55 -6.07 2.85 -3.26
CA TYR A 55 -4.70 2.40 -3.56
C TYR A 55 -3.71 3.57 -3.63
N ILE A 56 -4.09 4.68 -4.26
CA ILE A 56 -3.27 5.90 -4.30
C ILE A 56 -2.99 6.38 -2.87
N THR A 57 -4.05 6.48 -2.05
CA THR A 57 -3.96 6.98 -0.68
C THR A 57 -3.06 6.11 0.20
N ILE A 58 -3.22 4.78 0.17
CA ILE A 58 -2.39 3.85 0.95
C ILE A 58 -0.90 4.01 0.61
N ASN A 59 -0.57 4.11 -0.68
CA ASN A 59 0.80 4.28 -1.14
C ASN A 59 1.39 5.66 -0.80
N LEU A 60 0.59 6.73 -0.93
CA LEU A 60 1.03 8.08 -0.55
C LEU A 60 1.32 8.15 0.95
N ILE A 61 0.39 7.70 1.79
CA ILE A 61 0.55 7.71 3.24
C ILE A 61 1.76 6.87 3.65
N GLY A 62 1.86 5.63 3.16
CA GLY A 62 2.99 4.75 3.48
C GLY A 62 4.34 5.37 3.11
N GLY A 63 4.45 5.90 1.89
CA GLY A 63 5.68 6.52 1.41
C GLY A 63 6.05 7.80 2.17
N VAL A 64 5.08 8.68 2.44
CA VAL A 64 5.29 9.92 3.20
C VAL A 64 5.71 9.62 4.64
N LEU A 65 5.07 8.65 5.30
CA LEU A 65 5.43 8.26 6.67
C LEU A 65 6.85 7.71 6.75
N LEU A 66 7.30 6.93 5.77
CA LEU A 66 8.67 6.43 5.72
C LEU A 66 9.70 7.55 5.50
N ILE A 67 9.41 8.53 4.63
CA ILE A 67 10.27 9.71 4.45
C ILE A 67 10.32 10.55 5.72
N ALA A 68 9.17 10.79 6.35
CA ALA A 68 9.10 11.52 7.62
C ALA A 68 9.90 10.81 8.73
N LEU A 69 9.77 9.49 8.83
CA LEU A 69 10.56 8.68 9.76
C LEU A 69 12.06 8.79 9.48
N ALA A 70 12.46 8.68 8.21
CA ALA A 70 13.87 8.82 7.82
C ALA A 70 14.43 10.21 8.15
N ALA A 71 13.63 11.27 7.99
CA ALA A 71 13.98 12.63 8.39
C ALA A 71 14.11 12.77 9.91
N LEU A 72 13.20 12.19 10.70
CA LEU A 72 13.26 12.21 12.16
C LEU A 72 14.53 11.51 12.69
N VAL A 73 14.95 10.41 12.07
CA VAL A 73 16.22 9.74 12.40
C VAL A 73 17.41 10.67 12.19
N LEU A 74 17.45 11.45 11.10
CA LEU A 74 18.57 12.38 10.83
C LEU A 74 18.54 13.63 11.70
N LEU A 75 17.36 14.23 11.88
CA LEU A 75 17.20 15.53 12.53
C LEU A 75 17.23 15.42 14.06
N VAL A 76 16.68 14.34 14.60
CA VAL A 76 16.47 14.16 16.05
C VAL A 76 17.26 12.97 16.61
N GLY A 77 17.86 12.13 15.75
CA GLY A 77 18.67 11.00 16.21
C GLY A 77 17.84 9.91 16.88
N LEU A 78 16.69 9.53 16.30
CA LEU A 78 15.82 8.51 16.90
C LEU A 78 16.60 7.23 17.25
N PRO A 79 16.39 6.66 18.45
CA PRO A 79 17.00 5.39 18.82
C PRO A 79 16.65 4.27 17.85
N PHE A 80 17.59 3.36 17.61
CA PHE A 80 17.43 2.24 16.68
C PHE A 80 16.13 1.44 16.90
N ALA A 81 15.89 1.02 18.14
CA ALA A 81 14.70 0.27 18.49
C ALA A 81 13.41 1.03 18.11
N THR A 82 13.35 2.34 18.39
CA THR A 82 12.17 3.16 18.12
C THR A 82 11.88 3.28 16.63
N TRP A 83 12.85 3.68 15.81
CA TRP A 83 12.56 3.88 14.39
C TRP A 83 12.37 2.56 13.65
N VAL A 84 13.04 1.46 14.06
CA VAL A 84 12.78 0.14 13.47
C VAL A 84 11.37 -0.35 13.81
N SER A 85 10.90 -0.17 15.05
CA SER A 85 9.53 -0.50 15.42
C SER A 85 8.50 0.32 14.62
N LEU A 86 8.76 1.62 14.43
CA LEU A 86 7.89 2.46 13.60
C LEU A 86 7.91 2.04 12.13
N ALA A 87 9.08 1.73 11.57
CA ALA A 87 9.20 1.25 10.20
C ALA A 87 8.43 -0.06 9.99
N ALA A 88 8.57 -1.01 10.93
CA ALA A 88 7.82 -2.26 10.92
C ALA A 88 6.31 -2.01 11.02
N PHE A 89 5.88 -1.10 11.90
CA PHE A 89 4.47 -0.74 12.06
C PHE A 89 3.89 -0.14 10.77
N ILE A 90 4.61 0.78 10.11
CA ILE A 90 4.21 1.36 8.82
C ILE A 90 4.10 0.27 7.75
N PHE A 91 5.11 -0.60 7.67
CA PHE A 91 5.14 -1.70 6.70
C PHE A 91 3.97 -2.68 6.89
N TRP A 92 3.72 -3.14 8.11
CA TRP A 92 2.60 -4.04 8.41
C TRP A 92 1.25 -3.37 8.19
N SER A 93 1.09 -2.10 8.56
CA SER A 93 -0.14 -1.33 8.30
C SER A 93 -0.42 -1.22 6.80
N TYR A 94 0.60 -0.93 5.99
CA TYR A 94 0.52 -0.94 4.54
C TYR A 94 0.09 -2.31 4.01
N PHE A 95 0.69 -3.39 4.54
CA PHE A 95 0.35 -4.76 4.17
C PHE A 95 -1.12 -5.10 4.46
N PHE A 96 -1.58 -4.83 5.69
CA PHE A 96 -2.95 -5.10 6.11
C PHE A 96 -3.97 -4.27 5.33
N ALA A 97 -3.67 -3.01 5.03
CA ALA A 97 -4.54 -2.16 4.22
C ALA A 97 -4.80 -2.77 2.83
N TYR A 98 -3.74 -3.25 2.17
CA TYR A 98 -3.85 -3.98 0.90
C TYR A 98 -4.65 -5.28 1.03
N GLN A 99 -4.37 -6.07 2.05
CA GLN A 99 -5.04 -7.36 2.26
C GLN A 99 -6.54 -7.15 2.51
N PHE A 100 -6.90 -6.23 3.39
CA PHE A 100 -8.28 -5.90 3.71
C PHE A 100 -9.04 -5.40 2.48
N LEU A 101 -8.42 -4.53 1.67
CA LEU A 101 -9.03 -4.01 0.46
C LEU A 101 -9.26 -5.10 -0.59
N SER A 102 -8.28 -6.01 -0.77
CA SER A 102 -8.42 -7.15 -1.69
C SER A 102 -9.55 -8.09 -1.26
N TRP A 103 -9.67 -8.34 0.05
CA TRP A 103 -10.74 -9.16 0.60
C TRP A 103 -12.11 -8.51 0.41
N ASN A 104 -12.23 -7.21 0.71
CA ASN A 104 -13.47 -6.46 0.52
C ASN A 104 -13.89 -6.43 -0.95
N ALA A 105 -12.94 -6.23 -1.87
CA ALA A 105 -13.21 -6.24 -3.31
C ALA A 105 -13.75 -7.60 -3.79
N LYS A 106 -13.13 -8.70 -3.36
CA LYS A 106 -13.61 -10.05 -3.67
C LYS A 106 -15.04 -10.28 -3.16
N LYS A 107 -15.34 -9.84 -1.94
CA LYS A 107 -16.68 -9.95 -1.35
C LYS A 107 -17.71 -9.14 -2.16
N ASN A 108 -17.37 -7.92 -2.57
CA ASN A 108 -18.25 -7.07 -3.37
C ASN A 108 -18.56 -7.69 -4.74
N ALA A 109 -17.53 -8.20 -5.43
CA ALA A 109 -17.70 -8.91 -6.71
C ALA A 109 -18.65 -10.11 -6.58
N GLN A 110 -18.51 -10.91 -5.52
CA GLN A 110 -19.40 -12.04 -5.25
C GLN A 110 -20.85 -11.61 -5.01
N ASN A 111 -21.07 -10.52 -4.30
CA ASN A 111 -22.41 -9.99 -4.04
C ASN A 111 -23.07 -9.44 -5.31
N GLU A 112 -22.30 -8.75 -6.15
CA GLU A 112 -22.76 -8.22 -7.44
C GLU A 112 -23.14 -9.35 -8.41
N ALA A 113 -22.33 -10.42 -8.46
CA ALA A 113 -22.63 -11.60 -9.27
C ALA A 113 -23.93 -12.29 -8.83
N LYS A 114 -24.15 -12.46 -7.52
CA LYS A 114 -25.38 -13.04 -6.97
C LYS A 114 -26.61 -12.19 -7.30
N ALA A 115 -26.53 -10.88 -7.11
CA ALA A 115 -27.62 -9.96 -7.43
C ALA A 115 -27.97 -9.98 -8.94
N ALA A 116 -26.96 -10.09 -9.81
CA ALA A 116 -27.17 -10.22 -11.24
C ALA A 116 -27.85 -11.55 -11.64
N GLU A 117 -27.55 -12.64 -10.95
CA GLU A 117 -28.21 -13.94 -11.16
C GLU A 117 -29.69 -13.90 -10.73
N GLU A 118 -29.98 -13.32 -9.56
CA GLU A 118 -31.34 -13.14 -9.05
C GLU A 118 -32.19 -12.26 -9.98
N ALA A 119 -31.62 -11.15 -10.47
CA ALA A 119 -32.29 -10.26 -11.42
C ALA A 119 -32.61 -10.95 -12.76
N LYS A 120 -31.78 -11.91 -13.21
CA LYS A 120 -32.06 -12.71 -14.40
C LYS A 120 -33.20 -13.69 -14.16
N LYS A 121 -33.23 -14.36 -13.00
CA LYS A 121 -34.31 -15.29 -12.62
C LYS A 121 -35.67 -14.59 -12.50
N GLN A 122 -35.71 -13.33 -12.09
CA GLN A 122 -36.95 -12.54 -12.00
C GLN A 122 -37.50 -12.07 -13.36
N LYS A 123 -36.65 -12.03 -14.39
CA LYS A 123 -37.00 -11.59 -15.75
C LYS A 123 -37.32 -12.75 -16.70
N ALA A 124 -37.04 -13.98 -16.27
CA ALA A 124 -37.35 -15.21 -16.99
C ALA A 124 -38.69 -15.79 -16.50
#